data_AF-W2TTF9-F1
#
_entry.id   AF-W2TTF9-F1
#
_cell.length_a   1.000
_cell.length_b   1.000
_cell.length_c   1.000
_cell.angle_alpha   90.00
_cell.angle_beta   90.00
_cell.angle_gamma   90.00
#
_symmetry.space_group_name_H-M   'P 1'
#
loop_
_entity.id
_entity.type
_entity.pdbx_description
1 polymer ?
#
loop_
_entity_poly.entity_id
_entity_poly.type
_entity_poly.pdbx_seq_one_letter_code
_entity_poly.pdbx_strand_id
1 'polypeptide(L)'
;KGEVEAVLRDAERAEVIVQEANAKVAYELDNVQIDFGSAIEAGDLAKAAAFLDHYRVADDSYTMWNKVAQLALDQCNFFIAQRCFAALGDFARARAVFKIMELAEIAAKELGGDGTQFYKVRASVAQLRRKFKEAEKIYLEHNAVEEAIEMYQSLHMWNEALELAKATNYVGYEQLKANYYRALFDTGQDAKAAELKIADGDISGAVQLYMKAKQPVQALSTALTDSTLANDHQLMSSIASQLMQSQIYDKAGELYEHMKDFEKALECYVNGKAFNKAIQVGTICLFPQAFPY
;
A
#
# COMPACT_ATOMS: atom_id res chain seq x y z
N LYS A 1 -2.28 8.54 -46.09
CA LYS A 1 -3.26 9.00 -45.08
C LYS A 1 -4.37 9.71 -45.84
N GLY A 2 -5.39 8.97 -46.24
CA GLY A 2 -6.58 9.51 -46.92
C GLY A 2 -7.55 10.16 -45.93
N GLU A 3 -8.51 10.90 -46.45
CA GLU A 3 -9.57 11.58 -45.70
C GLU A 3 -10.80 10.66 -45.60
N VAL A 4 -11.44 10.58 -44.43
CA VAL A 4 -12.62 9.73 -44.21
C VAL A 4 -13.84 10.39 -44.84
N GLU A 5 -14.48 9.72 -45.80
CA GLU A 5 -15.58 10.29 -46.57
C GLU A 5 -16.96 9.82 -46.08
N ALA A 6 -17.09 8.54 -45.73
CA ALA A 6 -18.34 7.96 -45.24
C ALA A 6 -18.12 6.72 -44.37
N VAL A 7 -19.03 6.52 -43.41
CA VAL A 7 -19.13 5.28 -42.62
C VAL A 7 -20.46 4.62 -42.99
N LEU A 8 -20.40 3.39 -43.51
CA LEU A 8 -21.56 2.57 -43.85
C LEU A 8 -21.68 1.46 -42.80
N ARG A 9 -22.89 1.27 -42.24
CA ARG A 9 -23.16 0.21 -41.25
C ARG A 9 -24.41 -0.55 -41.67
N ASP A 10 -24.26 -1.83 -41.97
CA ASP A 10 -25.32 -2.81 -42.19
C ASP A 10 -25.40 -3.79 -41.01
N ALA A 11 -26.42 -4.65 -40.96
CA ALA A 11 -26.67 -5.60 -39.88
C ALA A 11 -25.51 -6.58 -39.63
N GLU A 12 -24.66 -6.83 -40.64
CA GLU A 12 -23.55 -7.79 -40.58
C GLU A 12 -22.18 -7.18 -40.95
N ARG A 13 -22.09 -5.89 -41.33
CA ARG A 13 -20.84 -5.28 -41.83
C ARG A 13 -20.82 -3.76 -41.65
N ALA A 14 -19.74 -3.26 -41.05
CA ALA A 14 -19.44 -1.84 -40.96
C ALA A 14 -18.17 -1.55 -41.77
N GLU A 15 -18.23 -0.59 -42.66
CA GLU A 15 -17.13 -0.21 -43.55
C GLU A 15 -16.91 1.31 -43.50
N VAL A 16 -15.64 1.72 -43.43
CA VAL A 16 -15.24 3.11 -43.64
C VAL A 16 -14.71 3.26 -45.05
N ILE A 17 -15.30 4.18 -45.81
CA ILE A 17 -14.80 4.56 -47.12
C ILE A 17 -13.81 5.71 -46.92
N VAL A 18 -12.55 5.45 -47.29
CA VAL A 18 -11.47 6.43 -47.24
C VAL A 18 -11.10 6.83 -48.65
N GLN A 19 -11.05 8.14 -48.91
CA GLN A 19 -10.58 8.68 -50.18
C GLN A 19 -9.05 8.74 -50.13
N GLU A 20 -8.39 7.84 -50.86
CA GLU A 20 -6.96 7.89 -51.12
C GLU A 20 -6.68 8.58 -52.46
N ALA A 21 -5.41 8.91 -52.71
CA ALA A 21 -4.98 9.80 -53.80
C ALA A 21 -5.52 9.40 -55.20
N ASN A 22 -5.72 8.10 -55.45
CA ASN A 22 -6.18 7.59 -56.75
C ASN A 22 -7.40 6.64 -56.68
N ALA A 23 -7.97 6.38 -55.49
CA ALA A 23 -9.10 5.45 -55.34
C ALA A 23 -9.86 5.65 -54.02
N LYS A 24 -11.15 5.27 -54.02
CA LYS A 24 -11.92 5.06 -52.80
C LYS A 24 -11.68 3.63 -52.32
N VAL A 25 -11.18 3.48 -51.10
CA VAL A 25 -10.92 2.17 -50.48
C VAL A 25 -11.86 2.01 -49.30
N ALA A 26 -12.60 0.90 -49.27
CA ALA A 26 -13.42 0.51 -48.15
C ALA A 26 -12.59 -0.34 -47.18
N TYR A 27 -12.47 0.12 -45.94
CA TYR A 27 -11.89 -0.64 -44.84
C TYR A 27 -13.00 -1.20 -43.98
N GLU A 28 -13.07 -2.52 -43.84
CA GLU A 28 -13.96 -3.16 -42.86
C GLU A 28 -13.53 -2.72 -41.45
N LEU A 29 -14.48 -2.15 -40.72
CA LEU A 29 -14.35 -2.04 -39.27
C LEU A 29 -14.59 -3.41 -38.67
N ASP A 30 -13.87 -3.71 -37.60
CA ASP A 30 -14.14 -4.89 -36.80
C ASP A 30 -15.50 -4.72 -36.11
N ASN A 31 -16.59 -5.21 -36.73
CA ASN A 31 -17.96 -5.16 -36.20
C ASN A 31 -18.04 -5.60 -34.74
N VAL A 32 -17.18 -6.55 -34.41
CA VAL A 32 -17.04 -7.19 -33.11
C VAL A 32 -16.67 -6.12 -32.07
N GLN A 33 -15.72 -5.22 -32.35
CA GLN A 33 -15.41 -4.09 -31.47
C GLN A 33 -16.54 -3.05 -31.39
N ILE A 34 -17.27 -2.81 -32.49
CA ILE A 34 -18.36 -1.83 -32.52
C ILE A 34 -19.55 -2.33 -31.70
N ASP A 35 -19.90 -3.61 -31.79
CA ASP A 35 -21.01 -4.21 -31.06
C ASP A 35 -20.71 -4.32 -29.56
N PHE A 36 -19.46 -4.60 -29.19
CA PHE A 36 -19.00 -4.49 -27.81
C PHE A 36 -19.10 -3.06 -27.29
N GLY A 37 -18.60 -2.07 -28.04
CA GLY A 37 -18.69 -0.66 -27.67
C GLY A 37 -20.14 -0.21 -27.47
N SER A 38 -21.02 -0.59 -28.42
CA SER A 38 -22.45 -0.30 -28.36
C SER A 38 -23.13 -0.95 -27.14
N ALA A 39 -22.77 -2.19 -26.80
CA ALA A 39 -23.30 -2.89 -25.61
C ALA A 39 -22.84 -2.24 -24.31
N ILE A 40 -21.58 -1.81 -24.24
CA ILE A 40 -21.03 -1.07 -23.09
C ILE A 40 -21.73 0.29 -22.92
N GLU A 41 -21.93 1.03 -23.99
CA GLU A 41 -22.64 2.33 -23.97
C GLU A 41 -24.10 2.19 -23.56
N ALA A 42 -24.77 1.13 -24.02
CA ALA A 42 -26.14 0.81 -23.63
C ALA A 42 -26.27 0.28 -22.18
N GLY A 43 -25.15 -0.04 -21.52
CA GLY A 43 -25.14 -0.66 -20.19
C GLY A 43 -25.58 -2.13 -20.20
N ASP A 44 -25.69 -2.78 -21.36
CA ASP A 44 -26.03 -4.19 -21.48
C ASP A 44 -24.77 -5.05 -21.28
N LEU A 45 -24.39 -5.19 -20.01
CA LEU A 45 -23.18 -5.92 -19.62
C LEU A 45 -23.30 -7.43 -19.84
N ALA A 46 -24.52 -7.97 -19.91
CA ALA A 46 -24.75 -9.37 -20.21
C ALA A 46 -24.41 -9.67 -21.68
N LYS A 47 -24.85 -8.81 -22.60
CA LYS A 47 -24.49 -8.88 -24.01
C LYS A 47 -22.99 -8.66 -24.22
N ALA A 48 -22.40 -7.68 -23.52
CA ALA A 48 -20.96 -7.45 -23.55
C ALA A 48 -20.13 -8.65 -23.05
N ALA A 49 -20.58 -9.33 -21.99
CA ALA A 49 -19.92 -10.55 -21.49
C ALA A 49 -20.08 -11.73 -22.45
N ALA A 50 -21.28 -11.94 -23.03
CA ALA A 50 -21.52 -13.00 -24.01
C ALA A 50 -20.65 -12.83 -25.28
N PHE A 51 -20.45 -11.58 -25.70
CA PHE A 51 -19.54 -11.26 -26.78
C PHE A 51 -18.10 -11.72 -26.49
N LEU A 52 -17.60 -11.44 -25.28
CA LEU A 52 -16.23 -11.76 -24.91
C LEU A 52 -15.96 -13.27 -24.79
N ASP A 53 -16.98 -14.11 -24.59
CA ASP A 53 -16.82 -15.58 -24.63
C ASP A 53 -16.41 -16.09 -26.01
N HIS A 54 -16.83 -15.38 -27.06
CA HIS A 54 -16.54 -15.74 -28.45
C HIS A 54 -15.30 -15.00 -28.99
N TYR A 55 -14.83 -13.96 -28.30
CA TYR A 55 -13.66 -13.17 -28.67
C TYR A 55 -12.35 -13.83 -28.18
N ARG A 56 -11.67 -14.58 -29.06
CA ARG A 56 -10.48 -15.39 -28.72
C ARG A 56 -9.13 -14.68 -28.92
N VAL A 57 -9.10 -13.36 -29.13
CA VAL A 57 -7.82 -12.64 -29.25
C VAL A 57 -7.21 -12.46 -27.86
N ALA A 58 -6.10 -13.15 -27.61
CA ALA A 58 -5.53 -13.34 -26.28
C ALA A 58 -5.05 -12.04 -25.61
N ASP A 59 -4.50 -11.08 -26.37
CA ASP A 59 -3.82 -9.92 -25.79
C ASP A 59 -4.78 -8.78 -25.35
N ASP A 60 -5.93 -8.60 -26.01
CA ASP A 60 -6.88 -7.52 -25.69
C ASP A 60 -8.07 -7.96 -24.82
N SER A 61 -8.37 -9.26 -24.77
CA SER A 61 -9.54 -9.80 -24.05
C SER A 61 -9.53 -9.49 -22.55
N TYR A 62 -8.35 -9.49 -21.91
CA TYR A 62 -8.21 -9.20 -20.48
C TYR A 62 -8.73 -7.81 -20.11
N THR A 63 -8.36 -6.79 -20.90
CA THR A 63 -8.73 -5.40 -20.61
C THR A 63 -10.23 -5.18 -20.75
N MET A 64 -10.84 -5.80 -21.75
CA MET A 64 -12.29 -5.74 -21.99
C MET A 64 -13.07 -6.45 -20.88
N TRP A 65 -12.66 -7.67 -20.50
CA TRP A 65 -13.26 -8.39 -19.37
C TRP A 65 -13.18 -7.60 -18.07
N ASN A 66 -12.02 -6.98 -17.78
CA ASN A 66 -11.87 -6.16 -16.59
C ASN A 66 -12.73 -4.88 -16.67
N LYS A 67 -12.90 -4.27 -17.85
CA LYS A 67 -13.78 -3.12 -18.05
C LYS A 67 -15.25 -3.48 -17.77
N VAL A 68 -15.75 -4.59 -18.33
CA VAL A 68 -17.11 -5.09 -18.06
C VAL A 68 -17.28 -5.39 -16.57
N ALA A 69 -16.30 -6.03 -15.93
CA ALA A 69 -16.34 -6.32 -14.50
C ALA A 69 -16.47 -5.06 -13.64
N GLN A 70 -15.71 -4.00 -13.94
CA GLN A 70 -15.79 -2.74 -13.19
C GLN A 70 -17.15 -2.05 -13.38
N LEU A 71 -17.67 -2.01 -14.61
CA LEU A 71 -19.00 -1.45 -14.89
C LEU A 71 -20.11 -2.26 -14.21
N ALA A 72 -19.97 -3.58 -14.15
CA ALA A 72 -20.91 -4.45 -13.45
C ALA A 72 -20.93 -4.17 -11.95
N LEU A 73 -19.77 -3.93 -11.34
CA LEU A 73 -19.70 -3.48 -9.95
C LEU A 73 -20.34 -2.10 -9.74
N ASP A 74 -20.15 -1.15 -10.67
CA ASP A 74 -20.76 0.18 -10.62
C ASP A 74 -22.30 0.12 -10.68
N GLN A 75 -22.84 -0.82 -11.45
CA GLN A 75 -24.29 -1.03 -11.58
C GLN A 75 -24.86 -1.99 -10.53
N CYS A 76 -24.05 -2.43 -9.54
CA CYS A 76 -24.41 -3.47 -8.58
C CYS A 76 -24.85 -4.80 -9.21
N ASN A 77 -24.49 -5.05 -10.47
CA ASN A 77 -24.73 -6.32 -11.15
C ASN A 77 -23.64 -7.33 -10.78
N PHE A 78 -23.73 -7.83 -9.54
CA PHE A 78 -22.71 -8.71 -8.96
C PHE A 78 -22.58 -10.04 -9.70
N PHE A 79 -23.66 -10.54 -10.31
CA PHE A 79 -23.62 -11.78 -11.09
C PHE A 79 -22.70 -11.65 -12.31
N ILE A 80 -22.86 -10.58 -13.11
CA ILE A 80 -21.97 -10.33 -14.25
C ILE A 80 -20.55 -10.04 -13.78
N ALA A 81 -20.37 -9.26 -12.70
CA ALA A 81 -19.05 -8.97 -12.15
C ALA A 81 -18.31 -10.27 -11.74
N GLN A 82 -18.98 -11.18 -11.03
CA GLN A 82 -18.42 -12.47 -10.62
C GLN A 82 -18.00 -13.30 -11.83
N ARG A 83 -18.87 -13.40 -12.84
CA ARG A 83 -18.58 -14.13 -14.09
C ARG A 83 -17.36 -13.55 -14.79
N CYS A 84 -17.28 -12.23 -14.93
CA CYS A 84 -16.12 -11.58 -15.55
C CYS A 84 -14.82 -11.85 -14.77
N PHE A 85 -14.84 -11.80 -13.43
CA PHE A 85 -13.64 -12.16 -12.65
C PHE A 85 -13.27 -13.64 -12.76
N ALA A 86 -14.24 -14.53 -12.87
CA ALA A 86 -13.99 -15.95 -13.13
C ALA A 86 -13.35 -16.17 -14.52
N ALA A 87 -13.84 -15.46 -15.55
CA ALA A 87 -13.25 -15.49 -16.90
C ALA A 87 -11.81 -14.96 -16.92
N LEU A 88 -11.49 -13.97 -16.08
CA LEU A 88 -10.13 -13.44 -15.88
C LEU A 88 -9.22 -14.36 -15.06
N GLY A 89 -9.73 -15.46 -14.48
CA GLY A 89 -9.00 -16.31 -13.55
C GLY A 89 -8.76 -15.67 -12.17
N ASP A 90 -9.41 -14.55 -11.87
CA ASP A 90 -9.29 -13.86 -10.58
C ASP A 90 -10.30 -14.43 -9.57
N PHE A 91 -10.00 -15.64 -9.08
CA PHE A 91 -10.86 -16.36 -8.15
C PHE A 91 -11.01 -15.63 -6.80
N ALA A 92 -10.03 -14.81 -6.41
CA ALA A 92 -10.10 -14.03 -5.19
C ALA A 92 -11.18 -12.95 -5.29
N ARG A 93 -11.18 -12.16 -6.37
CA ARG A 93 -12.23 -11.16 -6.63
C ARG A 93 -13.58 -11.83 -6.90
N ALA A 94 -13.63 -12.93 -7.65
CA ALA A 94 -14.87 -13.68 -7.87
C ALA A 94 -15.50 -14.17 -6.56
N ARG A 95 -14.69 -14.71 -5.63
CA ARG A 95 -15.15 -15.13 -4.30
C ARG A 95 -15.60 -13.94 -3.44
N ALA A 96 -14.91 -12.81 -3.54
CA ALA A 96 -15.31 -11.59 -2.83
C ALA A 96 -16.69 -11.10 -3.32
N VAL A 97 -16.92 -11.07 -4.64
CA VAL A 97 -18.22 -10.71 -5.21
C VAL A 97 -19.32 -11.68 -4.77
N PHE A 98 -19.03 -12.99 -4.72
CA PHE A 98 -19.99 -13.97 -4.20
C PHE A 98 -20.43 -13.66 -2.77
N LYS A 99 -19.48 -13.35 -1.87
CA LYS A 99 -19.81 -12.94 -0.50
C LYS A 99 -20.66 -11.67 -0.45
N ILE A 100 -20.40 -10.72 -1.34
CA ILE A 100 -21.20 -9.49 -1.47
C ILE A 100 -22.64 -9.83 -1.89
N MET A 101 -22.83 -10.79 -2.80
CA MET A 101 -24.15 -11.27 -3.21
C MET A 101 -24.90 -11.93 -2.05
N GLU A 102 -24.23 -12.78 -1.26
CA GLU A 102 -24.84 -13.39 -0.07
C GLU A 102 -25.28 -12.30 0.94
N LEU A 103 -24.44 -11.30 1.18
CA LEU A 103 -24.78 -10.16 2.04
C LEU A 103 -25.98 -9.36 1.51
N ALA A 104 -26.04 -9.14 0.19
CA ALA A 104 -27.16 -8.46 -0.44
C ALA A 104 -28.46 -9.27 -0.34
N GLU A 105 -28.41 -10.59 -0.49
CA GLU A 105 -29.59 -11.46 -0.34
C GLU A 105 -30.14 -11.45 1.10
N ILE A 106 -29.25 -11.48 2.10
CA ILE A 106 -29.64 -11.36 3.50
C ILE A 106 -30.29 -9.99 3.75
N ALA A 107 -29.66 -8.90 3.29
CA ALA A 107 -30.20 -7.56 3.44
C ALA A 107 -31.54 -7.39 2.73
N ALA A 108 -31.74 -7.99 1.56
CA ALA A 108 -32.99 -7.98 0.82
C ALA A 108 -34.14 -8.64 1.61
N LYS A 109 -33.84 -9.75 2.33
CA LYS A 109 -34.82 -10.43 3.19
C LYS A 109 -35.23 -9.58 4.39
N GLU A 110 -34.32 -8.80 4.96
CA GLU A 110 -34.58 -7.99 6.16
C GLU A 110 -35.19 -6.61 5.86
N LEU A 111 -34.71 -5.94 4.81
CA LEU A 111 -35.03 -4.53 4.51
C LEU A 111 -35.97 -4.37 3.30
N GLY A 112 -36.17 -5.42 2.51
CA GLY A 112 -36.88 -5.38 1.24
C GLY A 112 -36.05 -4.84 0.08
N GLY A 113 -36.55 -5.02 -1.15
CA GLY A 113 -35.82 -4.64 -2.38
C GLY A 113 -34.78 -5.68 -2.80
N ASP A 114 -33.68 -5.23 -3.41
CA ASP A 114 -32.59 -6.08 -3.91
C ASP A 114 -31.39 -6.16 -2.94
N GLY A 115 -31.45 -5.48 -1.80
CA GLY A 115 -30.41 -5.45 -0.77
C GLY A 115 -29.11 -4.72 -1.17
N THR A 116 -29.01 -4.22 -2.40
CA THR A 116 -27.78 -3.59 -2.94
C THR A 116 -27.43 -2.28 -2.24
N GLN A 117 -28.44 -1.57 -1.74
CA GLN A 117 -28.30 -0.27 -1.07
C GLN A 117 -27.87 -0.40 0.41
N PHE A 118 -27.83 -1.61 0.95
CA PHE A 118 -27.39 -1.83 2.32
C PHE A 118 -25.94 -1.39 2.51
N TYR A 119 -25.66 -0.68 3.61
CA TYR A 119 -24.36 -0.03 3.81
C TYR A 119 -23.18 -1.01 3.79
N LYS A 120 -23.34 -2.23 4.35
CA LYS A 120 -22.29 -3.27 4.32
C LYS A 120 -22.02 -3.77 2.91
N VAL A 121 -23.05 -3.88 2.06
CA VAL A 121 -22.89 -4.23 0.64
C VAL A 121 -22.13 -3.13 -0.09
N ARG A 122 -22.56 -1.87 0.05
CA ARG A 122 -21.89 -0.71 -0.56
C ARG A 122 -20.43 -0.57 -0.12
N ALA A 123 -20.15 -0.74 1.18
CA ALA A 123 -18.80 -0.68 1.71
C ALA A 123 -17.92 -1.85 1.21
N SER A 124 -18.47 -3.06 1.13
CA SER A 124 -17.76 -4.23 0.57
C SER A 124 -17.45 -4.08 -0.91
N VAL A 125 -18.36 -3.48 -1.69
CA VAL A 125 -18.10 -3.12 -3.10
C VAL A 125 -16.99 -2.08 -3.20
N ALA A 126 -17.02 -1.02 -2.37
CA ALA A 126 -15.95 -0.02 -2.33
C ALA A 126 -14.59 -0.64 -1.95
N GLN A 127 -14.56 -1.57 -0.98
CA GLN A 127 -13.37 -2.33 -0.61
C GLN A 127 -12.82 -3.15 -1.77
N LEU A 128 -13.69 -3.87 -2.49
CA LEU A 128 -13.30 -4.67 -3.66
C LEU A 128 -12.69 -3.80 -4.78
N ARG A 129 -13.19 -2.57 -4.91
CA ARG A 129 -12.67 -1.55 -5.84
C ARG A 129 -11.44 -0.81 -5.34
N ARG A 130 -10.90 -1.21 -4.17
CA ARG A 130 -9.78 -0.56 -3.47
C ARG A 130 -10.04 0.91 -3.11
N LYS A 131 -11.31 1.31 -3.00
CA LYS A 131 -11.73 2.64 -2.56
C LYS A 131 -11.96 2.65 -1.05
N PHE A 132 -10.89 2.42 -0.28
CA PHE A 132 -10.99 2.22 1.17
C PHE A 132 -11.54 3.43 1.92
N LYS A 133 -11.22 4.66 1.48
CA LYS A 133 -11.77 5.89 2.07
C LYS A 133 -13.25 6.07 1.81
N GLU A 134 -13.76 5.57 0.68
CA GLU A 134 -15.20 5.55 0.41
C GLU A 134 -15.89 4.53 1.32
N ALA A 135 -15.31 3.33 1.50
CA ALA A 135 -15.81 2.33 2.42
C ALA A 135 -15.81 2.82 3.88
N GLU A 136 -14.72 3.44 4.34
CA GLU A 136 -14.61 4.08 5.66
C GLU A 136 -15.74 5.08 5.87
N LYS A 137 -15.95 5.99 4.90
CA LYS A 137 -17.03 6.98 4.98
C LYS A 137 -18.41 6.34 5.11
N ILE A 138 -18.71 5.30 4.33
CA ILE A 138 -20.00 4.58 4.40
C ILE A 138 -20.21 3.97 5.79
N TYR A 139 -19.17 3.36 6.38
CA TYR A 139 -19.25 2.82 7.72
C TYR A 139 -19.45 3.91 8.78
N LEU A 140 -18.71 5.01 8.69
CA LEU A 140 -18.84 6.14 9.62
C LEU A 140 -20.22 6.80 9.57
N GLU A 141 -20.81 6.96 8.38
CA GLU A 141 -22.18 7.46 8.21
C GLU A 141 -23.23 6.62 8.96
N HIS A 142 -22.93 5.35 9.22
CA HIS A 142 -23.80 4.41 9.92
C HIS A 142 -23.35 4.14 11.37
N ASN A 143 -22.39 4.93 11.90
CA ASN A 143 -21.78 4.72 13.22
C ASN A 143 -21.11 3.34 13.40
N ALA A 144 -20.73 2.69 12.30
CA ALA A 144 -20.12 1.36 12.24
C ALA A 144 -18.58 1.46 12.29
N VAL A 145 -18.05 2.13 13.33
CA VAL A 145 -16.60 2.38 13.48
C VAL A 145 -15.82 1.08 13.63
N GLU A 146 -16.37 0.12 14.36
CA GLU A 146 -15.76 -1.20 14.57
C GLU A 146 -15.56 -1.92 13.24
N GLU A 147 -16.59 -1.98 12.38
CA GLU A 147 -16.47 -2.61 11.07
C GLU A 147 -15.48 -1.90 10.14
N ALA A 148 -15.34 -0.58 10.24
CA ALA A 148 -14.33 0.17 9.50
C ALA A 148 -12.90 -0.17 9.96
N ILE A 149 -12.70 -0.32 11.27
CA ILE A 149 -11.41 -0.74 11.85
C ILE A 149 -11.10 -2.19 11.44
N GLU A 150 -12.06 -3.10 11.56
CA GLU A 150 -11.91 -4.51 11.16
C GLU A 150 -11.55 -4.63 9.67
N MET A 151 -12.18 -3.81 8.81
CA MET A 151 -11.82 -3.71 7.40
C MET A 151 -10.33 -3.40 7.24
N TYR A 152 -9.84 -2.33 7.88
CA TYR A 152 -8.42 -1.95 7.80
C TYR A 152 -7.48 -3.02 8.37
N GLN A 153 -7.84 -3.67 9.47
CA GLN A 153 -7.06 -4.79 10.02
C GLN A 153 -6.97 -5.96 9.05
N SER A 154 -8.08 -6.34 8.40
CA SER A 154 -8.12 -7.44 7.42
C SER A 154 -7.26 -7.16 6.18
N LEU A 155 -7.03 -5.88 5.87
CA LEU A 155 -6.18 -5.41 4.78
C LEU A 155 -4.72 -5.16 5.20
N HIS A 156 -4.38 -5.44 6.47
CA HIS A 156 -3.09 -5.11 7.08
C HIS A 156 -2.72 -3.61 7.02
N MET A 157 -3.73 -2.74 6.92
CA MET A 157 -3.62 -1.28 6.90
C MET A 157 -3.72 -0.73 8.33
N TRP A 158 -2.73 -1.06 9.14
CA TRP A 158 -2.75 -0.79 10.58
C TRP A 158 -2.63 0.69 10.95
N ASN A 159 -1.91 1.49 10.14
CA ASN A 159 -1.78 2.92 10.39
C ASN A 159 -3.14 3.61 10.23
N GLU A 160 -3.85 3.30 9.15
CA GLU A 160 -5.19 3.81 8.87
C GLU A 160 -6.19 3.37 9.94
N ALA A 161 -6.10 2.11 10.41
CA ALA A 161 -6.92 1.62 11.51
C ALA A 161 -6.69 2.43 12.81
N LEU A 162 -5.42 2.70 13.17
CA LEU A 162 -5.07 3.46 14.37
C LEU A 162 -5.46 4.94 14.24
N GLU A 163 -5.24 5.55 13.08
CA GLU A 163 -5.66 6.93 12.80
C GLU A 163 -7.17 7.09 12.94
N LEU A 164 -7.94 6.17 12.35
CA LEU A 164 -9.39 6.15 12.45
C LEU A 164 -9.86 5.96 13.90
N ALA A 165 -9.27 4.98 14.60
CA ALA A 165 -9.59 4.69 15.99
C ALA A 165 -9.28 5.89 16.90
N LYS A 166 -8.18 6.61 16.64
CA LYS A 166 -7.82 7.83 17.38
C LYS A 166 -8.78 8.98 17.08
N ALA A 167 -9.12 9.19 15.80
CA ALA A 167 -10.01 10.27 15.38
C ALA A 167 -11.44 10.11 15.93
N THR A 168 -11.89 8.86 16.10
CA THR A 168 -13.23 8.52 16.61
C THR A 168 -13.28 8.33 18.12
N ASN A 169 -12.15 8.47 18.85
CA ASN A 169 -12.02 8.12 20.26
C ASN A 169 -12.51 6.69 20.58
N TYR A 170 -12.13 5.74 19.74
CA TYR A 170 -12.55 4.35 19.84
C TYR A 170 -12.10 3.71 21.16
N VAL A 171 -13.05 3.12 21.90
CA VAL A 171 -12.82 2.52 23.23
C VAL A 171 -11.76 1.41 23.18
N GLY A 172 -11.70 0.66 22.08
CA GLY A 172 -10.73 -0.42 21.88
C GLY A 172 -9.36 0.01 21.35
N TYR A 173 -9.03 1.32 21.33
CA TYR A 173 -7.79 1.83 20.75
C TYR A 173 -6.52 1.15 21.31
N GLU A 174 -6.42 1.01 22.63
CA GLU A 174 -5.25 0.38 23.26
C GLU A 174 -5.12 -1.11 22.88
N GLN A 175 -6.24 -1.82 22.78
CA GLN A 175 -6.25 -3.22 22.36
C GLN A 175 -5.87 -3.36 20.88
N LEU A 176 -6.38 -2.49 20.02
CA LEU A 176 -6.02 -2.42 18.60
C LEU A 176 -4.53 -2.20 18.42
N LYS A 177 -3.97 -1.25 19.18
CA LYS A 177 -2.54 -0.93 19.17
C LYS A 177 -1.68 -2.09 19.67
N ALA A 178 -2.09 -2.77 20.74
CA ALA A 178 -1.41 -3.97 21.23
C ALA A 178 -1.41 -5.10 20.20
N ASN A 179 -2.53 -5.29 19.48
CA ASN A 179 -2.62 -6.26 18.39
C ASN A 179 -1.69 -5.90 17.23
N TYR A 180 -1.58 -4.61 16.89
CA TYR A 180 -0.63 -4.16 15.86
C TYR A 180 0.81 -4.42 16.27
N TYR A 181 1.18 -4.12 17.53
CA TYR A 181 2.51 -4.46 18.04
C TYR A 181 2.82 -5.94 17.93
N ARG A 182 1.87 -6.80 18.31
CA ARG A 182 2.04 -8.26 18.17
C ARG A 182 2.28 -8.65 16.71
N ALA A 183 1.49 -8.12 15.78
CA ALA A 183 1.66 -8.37 14.36
C ALA A 183 3.04 -7.91 13.83
N LEU A 184 3.55 -6.76 14.30
CA LEU A 184 4.89 -6.28 13.94
C LEU A 184 5.99 -7.20 14.47
N PHE A 185 5.85 -7.69 15.70
CA PHE A 185 6.79 -8.65 16.27
C PHE A 185 6.79 -9.99 15.53
N ASP A 186 5.61 -10.53 15.25
CA ASP A 186 5.46 -11.82 14.56
C ASP A 186 6.01 -11.78 13.13
N THR A 187 5.93 -10.60 12.47
CA THR A 187 6.48 -10.38 11.12
C THR A 187 7.93 -9.90 11.10
N GLY A 188 8.55 -9.68 12.27
CA GLY A 188 9.94 -9.19 12.38
C GLY A 188 10.13 -7.72 11.98
N GLN A 189 9.06 -6.93 11.93
CA GLN A 189 9.09 -5.51 11.58
C GLN A 189 9.46 -4.63 12.81
N ASP A 190 10.56 -4.97 13.48
CA ASP A 190 11.01 -4.34 14.72
C ASP A 190 11.23 -2.81 14.55
N ALA A 191 11.67 -2.37 13.37
CA ALA A 191 11.87 -0.95 13.05
C ALA A 191 10.57 -0.13 13.10
N LYS A 192 9.48 -0.68 12.56
CA LYS A 192 8.17 -0.01 12.56
C LYS A 192 7.58 0.00 13.98
N ALA A 193 7.84 -1.06 14.75
CA ALA A 193 7.46 -1.10 16.16
C ALA A 193 8.20 -0.03 16.98
N ALA A 194 9.46 0.25 16.65
CA ALA A 194 10.23 1.33 17.26
C ALA A 194 9.62 2.71 16.97
N GLU A 195 9.19 3.00 15.74
CA GLU A 195 8.52 4.26 15.40
C GLU A 195 7.25 4.50 16.22
N LEU A 196 6.44 3.45 16.41
CA LEU A 196 5.25 3.54 17.26
C LEU A 196 5.63 3.81 18.73
N LYS A 197 6.70 3.18 19.22
CA LYS A 197 7.20 3.40 20.58
C LYS A 197 7.69 4.84 20.79
N ILE A 198 8.32 5.44 19.78
CA ILE A 198 8.68 6.87 19.81
C ILE A 198 7.43 7.74 19.90
N ALA A 199 6.40 7.46 19.10
CA ALA A 199 5.14 8.20 19.15
C ALA A 199 4.44 8.11 20.52
N ASP A 200 4.69 7.03 21.26
CA ASP A 200 4.21 6.82 22.63
C ASP A 200 5.07 7.48 23.71
N GLY A 201 6.23 8.05 23.34
CA GLY A 201 7.20 8.61 24.26
C GLY A 201 8.14 7.58 24.92
N ASP A 202 8.05 6.30 24.57
CA ASP A 202 8.97 5.25 25.04
C ASP A 202 10.19 5.18 24.12
N ILE A 203 11.07 6.18 24.25
CA ILE A 203 12.30 6.30 23.47
C ILE A 203 13.25 5.13 23.79
N SER A 204 13.31 4.71 25.05
CA SER A 204 14.17 3.62 25.51
C SER A 204 13.84 2.28 24.84
N GLY A 205 12.55 1.92 24.77
CA GLY A 205 12.07 0.72 24.08
C GLY A 205 12.30 0.81 22.57
N ALA A 206 12.14 2.00 21.98
CA ALA A 206 12.40 2.20 20.55
C ALA A 206 13.87 1.97 20.18
N VAL A 207 14.82 2.46 20.98
CA VAL A 207 16.26 2.24 20.74
C VAL A 207 16.57 0.74 20.78
N GLN A 208 16.06 0.00 21.76
CA GLN A 208 16.26 -1.46 21.85
C GLN A 208 15.70 -2.20 20.62
N LEU A 209 14.55 -1.77 20.12
CA LEU A 209 13.94 -2.35 18.92
C LEU A 209 14.76 -2.05 17.65
N TYR A 210 15.29 -0.84 17.47
CA TYR A 210 16.18 -0.53 16.35
C TYR A 210 17.50 -1.32 16.43
N MET A 211 18.03 -1.52 17.63
CA MET A 211 19.22 -2.36 17.85
C MET A 211 18.96 -3.82 17.48
N LYS A 212 17.76 -4.34 17.79
CA LYS A 212 17.34 -5.69 17.38
C LYS A 212 17.11 -5.78 15.86
N ALA A 213 16.58 -4.72 15.24
CA ALA A 213 16.38 -4.60 13.80
C ALA A 213 17.68 -4.44 12.99
N LYS A 214 18.85 -4.42 13.64
CA LYS A 214 20.16 -4.13 13.03
C LYS A 214 20.17 -2.77 12.30
N GLN A 215 19.50 -1.78 12.88
CA GLN A 215 19.48 -0.39 12.39
C GLN A 215 20.15 0.54 13.42
N PRO A 216 21.47 0.39 13.65
CA PRO A 216 22.17 1.10 14.71
C PRO A 216 22.24 2.62 14.48
N VAL A 217 22.13 3.08 13.23
CA VAL A 217 22.07 4.51 12.91
C VAL A 217 20.79 5.16 13.43
N GLN A 218 19.65 4.49 13.24
CA GLN A 218 18.36 4.97 13.74
C GLN A 218 18.30 4.88 15.26
N ALA A 219 18.83 3.78 15.84
CA ALA A 219 19.01 3.64 17.28
C ALA A 219 19.82 4.80 17.86
N LEU A 220 20.97 5.15 17.27
CA LEU A 220 21.81 6.27 17.70
C LEU A 220 21.05 7.60 17.62
N SER A 221 20.45 7.90 16.47
CA SER A 221 19.72 9.16 16.29
C SER A 221 18.59 9.32 17.30
N THR A 222 17.90 8.22 17.62
CA THR A 222 16.80 8.18 18.59
C THR A 222 17.35 8.37 20.01
N ALA A 223 18.43 7.67 20.37
CA ALA A 223 19.07 7.81 21.68
C ALA A 223 19.58 9.24 21.95
N LEU A 224 20.09 9.93 20.91
CA LEU A 224 20.55 11.31 21.02
C LEU A 224 19.41 12.33 21.26
N THR A 225 18.15 11.97 20.96
CA THR A 225 17.01 12.86 21.27
C THR A 225 16.68 12.90 22.77
N ASP A 226 17.08 11.89 23.53
CA ASP A 226 16.87 11.80 24.98
C ASP A 226 18.21 11.97 25.71
N SER A 227 18.34 13.07 26.46
CA SER A 227 19.55 13.36 27.23
C SER A 227 19.94 12.25 28.23
N THR A 228 18.98 11.47 28.72
CA THR A 228 19.26 10.36 29.65
C THR A 228 19.93 9.19 28.94
N LEU A 229 19.42 8.83 27.76
CA LEU A 229 19.95 7.75 26.92
C LEU A 229 21.28 8.15 26.28
N ALA A 230 21.41 9.42 25.87
CA ALA A 230 22.65 9.94 25.29
C ALA A 230 23.83 9.89 26.27
N ASN A 231 23.56 9.98 27.57
CA ASN A 231 24.57 9.90 28.64
C ASN A 231 24.77 8.47 29.17
N ASP A 232 23.98 7.49 28.73
CA ASP A 232 24.17 6.09 29.10
C ASP A 232 25.33 5.48 28.32
N HIS A 233 26.48 5.37 29.00
CA HIS A 233 27.71 4.87 28.43
C HIS A 233 27.60 3.40 27.96
N GLN A 234 26.80 2.56 28.63
CA GLN A 234 26.64 1.14 28.26
C GLN A 234 25.82 1.00 26.97
N LEU A 235 24.72 1.76 26.88
CA LEU A 235 23.89 1.80 25.69
C LEU A 235 24.67 2.32 24.48
N MET A 236 25.37 3.45 24.65
CA MET A 236 26.16 4.07 23.59
C MET A 236 27.32 3.18 23.13
N SER A 237 28.01 2.48 24.05
CA SER A 237 29.03 1.49 23.69
C SER A 237 28.45 0.31 22.88
N SER A 238 27.23 -0.12 23.22
CA SER A 238 26.54 -1.20 22.50
C SER A 238 26.13 -0.76 21.09
N ILE A 239 25.61 0.46 20.95
CA ILE A 239 25.30 1.07 19.64
C ILE A 239 26.57 1.20 18.80
N ALA A 240 27.67 1.69 19.38
CA ALA A 240 28.96 1.83 18.70
C ALA A 240 29.49 0.48 18.19
N SER A 241 29.40 -0.56 19.01
CA SER A 241 29.80 -1.93 18.64
C SER A 241 28.98 -2.46 17.46
N GLN A 242 27.66 -2.22 17.43
CA GLN A 242 26.82 -2.58 16.29
C GLN A 242 27.11 -1.76 15.03
N LEU A 243 27.42 -0.47 15.16
CA LEU A 243 27.85 0.37 14.03
C LEU A 243 29.14 -0.17 13.41
N MET A 244 30.10 -0.58 14.23
CA MET A 244 31.34 -1.21 13.75
C MET A 244 31.05 -2.55 13.05
N GLN A 245 30.22 -3.42 13.63
CA GLN A 245 29.83 -4.68 13.00
C GLN A 245 29.10 -4.47 11.66
N SER A 246 28.36 -3.37 11.53
CA SER A 246 27.66 -2.97 10.30
C SER A 246 28.57 -2.21 9.32
N GLN A 247 29.87 -2.07 9.63
CA GLN A 247 30.87 -1.33 8.85
C GLN A 247 30.56 0.17 8.66
N ILE A 248 29.75 0.75 9.55
CA ILE A 248 29.41 2.18 9.56
C ILE A 248 30.41 2.91 10.45
N TYR A 249 31.65 2.98 10.00
CA TYR A 249 32.77 3.44 10.81
C TYR A 249 32.75 4.95 11.11
N ASP A 250 32.20 5.77 10.21
CA ASP A 250 32.15 7.22 10.39
C ASP A 250 31.33 7.60 11.63
N LYS A 251 30.12 7.05 11.75
CA LYS A 251 29.22 7.31 12.89
C LYS A 251 29.70 6.63 14.16
N ALA A 252 30.36 5.47 14.05
CA ALA A 252 30.98 4.81 15.19
C ALA A 252 32.11 5.66 15.78
N GLY A 253 32.96 6.24 14.92
CA GLY A 253 34.05 7.14 15.33
C GLY A 253 33.52 8.40 16.02
N GLU A 254 32.51 9.05 15.44
CA GLU A 254 31.85 10.22 16.04
C GLU A 254 31.26 9.90 17.41
N LEU A 255 30.63 8.73 17.55
CA LEU A 255 30.07 8.28 18.83
C LEU A 255 31.16 8.02 19.89
N TYR A 256 32.27 7.37 19.52
CA TYR A 256 33.39 7.15 20.46
C TYR A 256 34.10 8.44 20.86
N GLU A 257 34.21 9.42 19.95
CA GLU A 257 34.67 10.77 20.31
C GLU A 257 33.75 11.41 21.36
N HIS A 258 32.44 11.35 21.16
CA HIS A 258 31.46 11.84 22.14
C HIS A 258 31.58 11.13 23.50
N MET A 259 31.91 9.85 23.49
CA MET A 259 32.17 9.06 24.71
C MET A 259 33.57 9.30 25.31
N LYS A 260 34.43 10.11 24.66
CA LYS A 260 35.84 10.36 25.01
C LYS A 260 36.74 9.12 24.97
N ASP A 261 36.34 8.08 24.24
CA ASP A 261 37.15 6.90 23.95
C ASP A 261 37.92 7.11 22.64
N PHE A 262 38.96 7.94 22.71
CA PHE A 262 39.72 8.38 21.54
C PHE A 262 40.51 7.24 20.87
N GLU A 263 40.87 6.19 21.62
CA GLU A 263 41.55 5.02 21.08
C GLU A 263 40.65 4.25 20.10
N LYS A 264 39.42 3.95 20.52
CA LYS A 264 38.44 3.28 19.64
C LYS A 264 37.94 4.17 18.51
N ALA A 265 37.82 5.48 18.76
CA ALA A 265 37.48 6.44 17.70
C ALA A 265 38.52 6.42 16.58
N LEU A 266 39.82 6.44 16.94
CA LEU A 266 40.93 6.35 15.98
C LEU A 266 40.85 5.05 15.16
N GLU A 267 40.63 3.91 15.83
CA GLU A 267 40.49 2.62 15.16
C GLU A 267 39.33 2.64 14.15
N CYS A 268 38.19 3.21 14.52
CA CYS A 268 37.04 3.37 13.63
C CYS A 268 37.40 4.20 12.39
N TYR A 269 38.03 5.38 12.56
CA TYR A 269 38.37 6.22 11.40
C TYR A 269 39.43 5.61 10.50
N VAL A 270 40.39 4.87 11.06
CA VAL A 270 41.37 4.13 10.28
C VAL A 270 40.67 3.04 9.47
N ASN A 271 39.78 2.26 10.08
CA ASN A 271 39.00 1.23 9.40
C ASN A 271 38.04 1.82 8.35
N GLY A 272 37.49 2.99 8.61
CA GLY A 272 36.66 3.78 7.67
C GLY A 272 37.45 4.52 6.59
N LYS A 273 38.78 4.47 6.59
CA LYS A 273 39.68 5.23 5.70
C LYS A 273 39.51 6.76 5.79
N ALA A 274 38.96 7.25 6.89
CA ALA A 274 38.78 8.67 7.19
C ALA A 274 40.04 9.24 7.87
N PHE A 275 41.19 9.17 7.19
CA PHE A 275 42.50 9.51 7.78
C PHE A 275 42.60 10.96 8.27
N ASN A 276 41.89 11.90 7.64
CA ASN A 276 41.86 13.29 8.09
C ASN A 276 41.25 13.43 9.49
N LYS A 277 40.13 12.75 9.75
CA LYS A 277 39.50 12.71 11.08
C LYS A 277 40.38 11.96 12.08
N ALA A 278 40.98 10.84 11.66
CA ALA A 278 41.92 10.09 12.51
C ALA A 278 43.11 10.94 12.99
N ILE A 279 43.72 11.76 12.11
CA ILE A 279 44.83 12.65 12.49
C ILE A 279 44.37 13.72 13.49
N GLN A 280 43.17 14.30 13.29
CA GLN A 280 42.61 15.29 14.22
C GLN A 280 42.44 14.69 15.62
N VAL A 281 41.81 13.52 15.72
CA VAL A 281 41.59 12.82 17.00
C VAL A 281 42.91 12.39 17.64
N GLY A 282 43.85 11.86 16.85
CA GLY A 282 45.17 11.46 17.35
C GLY A 282 45.96 12.65 17.92
N THR A 283 45.83 13.83 17.32
CA THR A 283 46.49 15.05 17.81
C THR A 283 45.90 15.50 19.15
N ILE A 284 44.58 15.40 19.33
CA ILE A 284 43.88 15.71 20.60
C ILE A 284 44.32 14.73 21.70
N CYS A 285 44.45 13.44 21.37
CA CYS A 285 44.89 12.41 22.32
C CYS A 285 46.35 12.60 22.78
N LEU A 286 47.25 12.98 21.86
CA LEU A 286 48.69 13.16 22.13
C LEU A 286 49.01 14.50 22.82
N PHE A 287 48.18 15.53 22.68
CA PHE A 287 48.42 16.87 23.22
C PHE A 287 47.20 17.47 23.94
N PRO A 288 46.76 16.90 25.08
CA PRO A 288 45.54 17.35 25.78
C PRO A 288 45.63 18.76 26.39
N GLN A 289 46.81 19.40 26.43
CA GLN A 289 47.01 20.75 26.98
C GLN A 289 47.18 21.86 25.92
N ALA A 290 47.16 21.53 24.63
CA ALA A 290 47.47 22.51 23.57
C ALA A 290 46.25 23.26 23.02
N PHE A 291 45.02 22.87 23.35
CA PHE A 291 43.79 23.53 22.90
C PHE A 291 42.83 23.72 24.08
N PRO A 292 42.75 24.92 24.68
CA PRO A 292 41.63 25.29 25.53
C PRO A 292 40.37 25.48 24.66
N TYR A 293 39.25 25.04 25.23
CA TYR A 293 37.86 25.09 24.71
C TYR A 293 37.52 26.28 23.80
#